data_AF-A0A2D9RDP8-F1
#
_entry.id   AF-A0A2D9RDP8-F1
#
_cell.length_a   1.000
_cell.length_b   1.000
_cell.length_c   1.000
_cell.angle_alpha   90.00
_cell.angle_beta   90.00
_cell.angle_gamma   90.00
#
_symmetry.space_group_name_H-M   'P 1'
#
loop_
_entity.id
_entity.type
_entity.pdbx_description
1 polymer ?
#
loop_
_entity_poly.entity_id
_entity_poly.type
_entity_poly.pdbx_seq_one_letter_code
_entity_poly.pdbx_strand_id
1 'polypeptide(L)'
;MTALDTLPRPTGLQAPTLHYRKPVFLHGLWRCGSTFIWSRFRSAHQTYCYFEPLLEGLSRLTPERIERQGAAVASRNRHPELERPYHAEFEPLIDKRGIPAYRRDFATRHFLLSADELHPALKAYLDQLIHFSNQMMCTPVLGFNRTVLRQNWLSLNFSATNIFIDRDPRDIWASYNECASRDDYTFLTRWLLIVDTNREREPFTWLADRLGLSKGRIPKLSESKARYRAVLDQLGPGDTYLLVFTVWLASLLQALSSADLILDVNRADTYAYRVWGMEQIESLTGIAADLNSMRAISAACDTDPRAFQIVEEEVLTNFPLKGYASHINRERATSCLRVLSRRKAELIARLI
;
A
#
# COMPACT_ATOMS: atom_id res chain seq x y z
N MET A 1 -20.13 43.12 47.09
CA MET A 1 -19.81 41.69 47.28
C MET A 1 -20.65 40.92 46.27
N THR A 2 -20.08 40.50 45.15
CA THR A 2 -19.33 39.23 45.07
C THR A 2 -17.93 39.42 44.45
N ALA A 3 -16.92 39.01 45.21
CA ALA A 3 -15.50 39.16 44.91
C ALA A 3 -14.95 37.92 44.18
N LEU A 4 -15.25 37.77 42.88
CA LEU A 4 -14.64 36.73 42.02
C LEU A 4 -14.30 37.20 40.58
N ASP A 5 -14.54 38.47 40.24
CA ASP A 5 -14.34 38.99 38.85
C ASP A 5 -13.01 39.73 38.61
N THR A 6 -12.02 39.62 39.51
CA THR A 6 -10.74 40.36 39.39
C THR A 6 -9.51 39.47 39.38
N LEU A 7 -9.58 38.29 38.73
CA LEU A 7 -8.36 37.58 38.36
C LEU A 7 -7.92 37.99 36.95
N PRO A 8 -6.68 38.50 36.77
CA PRO A 8 -6.18 38.81 35.44
C PRO A 8 -6.12 37.51 34.62
N ARG A 9 -6.81 37.50 33.47
CA ARG A 9 -6.64 36.43 32.48
C ARG A 9 -5.17 36.43 32.05
N PRO A 10 -4.48 35.29 32.08
CA PRO A 10 -3.12 35.22 31.56
C PRO A 10 -3.15 35.51 30.05
N THR A 11 -2.86 36.76 29.69
CA THR A 11 -2.48 37.17 28.35
C THR A 11 -1.07 36.64 28.12
N GLY A 12 -0.91 35.55 27.37
CA GLY A 12 0.43 35.15 26.94
C GLY A 12 0.73 33.70 26.57
N LEU A 13 -0.23 32.77 26.60
CA LEU A 13 -0.02 31.47 25.95
C LEU A 13 -0.48 31.59 24.50
N GLN A 14 0.46 31.96 23.60
CA GLN A 14 0.30 31.64 22.19
C GLN A 14 -0.05 30.14 22.12
N ALA A 15 -1.18 29.81 21.49
CA ALA A 15 -1.47 28.42 21.17
C ALA A 15 -0.22 27.85 20.49
N PRO A 16 0.31 26.68 20.92
CA PRO A 16 1.52 26.14 20.33
C PRO A 16 1.33 26.12 18.82
N THR A 17 2.21 26.83 18.10
CA THR A 17 2.22 26.79 16.64
C THR A 17 2.41 25.33 16.27
N LEU A 18 1.34 24.70 15.77
CA LEU A 18 1.37 23.32 15.34
C LEU A 18 2.39 23.24 14.20
N HIS A 19 3.59 22.74 14.50
CA HIS A 19 4.59 22.52 13.46
C HIS A 19 4.11 21.34 12.62
N TYR A 20 3.50 21.64 11.48
CA TYR A 20 3.06 20.64 10.52
C TYR A 20 4.28 19.83 10.05
N ARG A 21 4.33 18.56 10.46
CA ARG A 21 5.35 17.61 10.03
C ARG A 21 4.87 16.94 8.74
N LYS A 22 5.73 16.99 7.72
CA LYS A 22 5.48 16.39 6.41
C LYS A 22 5.17 14.90 6.57
N PRO A 23 4.00 14.39 6.14
CA PRO A 23 3.67 12.97 6.27
C PRO A 23 4.55 12.09 5.38
N VAL A 24 4.74 10.84 5.80
CA VAL A 24 5.39 9.78 5.02
C VAL A 24 4.34 8.76 4.59
N PHE A 25 4.21 8.54 3.30
CA PHE A 25 3.34 7.51 2.75
C PHE A 25 4.17 6.35 2.26
N LEU A 26 3.93 5.17 2.85
CA LEU A 26 4.56 3.93 2.42
C LEU A 26 3.58 3.18 1.52
N HIS A 27 4.01 2.80 0.33
CA HIS A 27 3.21 2.10 -0.65
C HIS A 27 3.83 0.75 -0.95
N GLY A 28 3.02 -0.28 -1.13
CA GLY A 28 3.53 -1.55 -1.66
C GLY A 28 2.41 -2.57 -1.76
N LEU A 29 2.57 -3.57 -2.61
CA LEU A 29 1.58 -4.64 -2.73
C LEU A 29 1.52 -5.48 -1.44
N TRP A 30 0.46 -6.28 -1.27
CA TRP A 30 0.54 -7.33 -0.26
C TRP A 30 1.75 -8.23 -0.51
N ARG A 31 2.43 -8.61 0.58
CA ARG A 31 3.60 -9.50 0.57
C ARG A 31 4.84 -8.92 -0.14
N CYS A 32 4.95 -7.59 -0.27
CA CYS A 32 6.17 -6.94 -0.77
C CYS A 32 7.22 -6.63 0.31
N GLY A 33 6.90 -6.80 1.60
CA GLY A 33 7.78 -6.40 2.71
C GLY A 33 7.44 -5.03 3.33
N SER A 34 6.37 -4.38 2.90
CA SER A 34 5.90 -3.09 3.44
C SER A 34 5.68 -3.10 4.95
N THR A 35 5.20 -4.19 5.54
CA THR A 35 5.05 -4.32 7.01
C THR A 35 6.39 -4.20 7.74
N PHE A 36 7.47 -4.75 7.19
CA PHE A 36 8.80 -4.63 7.79
C PHE A 36 9.27 -3.18 7.77
N ILE A 37 9.16 -2.49 6.62
CA ILE A 37 9.56 -1.08 6.51
C ILE A 37 8.71 -0.22 7.44
N TRP A 38 7.39 -0.41 7.45
CA TRP A 38 6.48 0.28 8.36
C TRP A 38 6.85 0.07 9.83
N SER A 39 7.21 -1.14 10.25
CA SER A 39 7.61 -1.38 11.64
C SER A 39 8.88 -0.63 12.02
N ARG A 40 9.80 -0.36 11.06
CA ARG A 40 11.01 0.43 11.33
C ARG A 40 10.71 1.91 11.55
N PHE A 41 9.75 2.46 10.83
CA PHE A 41 9.21 3.79 11.16
C PHE A 41 8.54 3.78 12.52
N ARG A 42 7.71 2.77 12.82
CA ARG A 42 6.98 2.67 14.10
C ARG A 42 7.88 2.62 15.32
N SER A 43 9.07 2.01 15.20
CA SER A 43 10.06 1.99 16.29
C SER A 43 10.69 3.36 16.57
N ALA A 44 10.56 4.35 15.68
CA ALA A 44 11.08 5.70 15.91
C ALA A 44 10.09 6.53 16.73
N HIS A 45 10.52 7.00 17.90
CA HIS A 45 9.69 7.73 18.88
C HIS A 45 9.01 8.99 18.34
N GLN A 46 9.55 9.60 17.28
CA GLN A 46 9.01 10.81 16.68
C GLN A 46 7.89 10.58 15.65
N THR A 47 7.39 9.35 15.50
CA THR A 47 6.41 8.98 14.48
C THR A 47 5.06 8.57 15.05
N TYR A 48 4.01 8.73 14.25
CA TYR A 48 2.68 8.20 14.51
C TYR A 48 2.28 7.32 13.31
N CYS A 49 2.27 6.00 13.49
CA CYS A 49 2.28 5.04 12.39
C CYS A 49 0.94 4.33 12.21
N TYR A 50 0.17 4.70 11.19
CA TYR A 50 -1.08 4.00 10.85
C TYR A 50 -0.81 2.80 9.94
N PHE A 51 -1.17 1.60 10.41
CA PHE A 51 -1.12 0.39 9.58
C PHE A 51 -2.39 0.24 8.74
N GLU A 52 -2.24 0.10 7.42
CA GLU A 52 -3.31 -0.16 6.46
C GLU A 52 -4.56 0.74 6.63
N PRO A 53 -4.41 2.08 6.54
CA PRO A 53 -5.51 3.02 6.83
C PRO A 53 -6.69 2.93 5.85
N LEU A 54 -6.61 2.11 4.81
CA LEU A 54 -7.72 1.84 3.89
C LEU A 54 -8.35 0.45 4.07
N LEU A 55 -8.02 -0.28 5.15
CA LEU A 55 -8.53 -1.62 5.42
C LEU A 55 -10.04 -1.63 5.69
N GLU A 56 -10.78 -2.55 5.06
CA GLU A 56 -12.25 -2.67 5.16
C GLU A 56 -12.78 -2.72 6.60
N GLY A 57 -11.99 -3.33 7.49
CA GLY A 57 -12.30 -3.54 8.90
C GLY A 57 -12.39 -2.26 9.73
N LEU A 58 -11.82 -1.13 9.26
CA LEU A 58 -11.81 0.14 10.01
C LEU A 58 -13.21 0.71 10.24
N SER A 59 -14.17 0.42 9.35
CA SER A 59 -15.59 0.77 9.50
C SER A 59 -16.31 0.10 10.69
N ARG A 60 -15.63 -0.82 11.37
CA ARG A 60 -16.16 -1.57 12.52
C ARG A 60 -15.04 -1.84 13.54
N LEU A 61 -13.98 -1.02 13.54
CA LEU A 61 -12.90 -1.18 14.51
C LEU A 61 -13.42 -0.78 15.89
N THR A 62 -13.07 -1.55 16.91
CA THR A 62 -13.37 -1.26 18.31
C THR A 62 -12.11 -1.51 19.13
N PRO A 63 -11.96 -0.91 20.33
CA PRO A 63 -10.80 -1.18 21.19
C PRO A 63 -10.60 -2.68 21.46
N GLU A 64 -11.68 -3.43 21.70
CA GLU A 64 -11.62 -4.87 21.96
C GLU A 64 -11.13 -5.66 20.73
N ARG A 65 -11.41 -5.16 19.52
CA ARG A 65 -10.90 -5.77 18.29
C ARG A 65 -9.41 -5.50 18.10
N ILE A 66 -8.90 -4.36 18.56
CA ILE A 66 -7.46 -4.05 18.54
C ILE A 66 -6.74 -4.97 19.51
N GLU A 67 -7.23 -5.09 20.74
CA GLU A 67 -6.62 -5.93 21.78
C GLU A 67 -6.47 -7.40 21.32
N ARG A 68 -7.50 -7.95 20.66
CA ARG A 68 -7.48 -9.31 20.10
C ARG A 68 -6.44 -9.55 19.00
N GLN A 69 -5.87 -8.50 18.39
CA GLN A 69 -4.82 -8.65 17.37
C GLN A 69 -3.48 -9.07 17.99
N GLY A 70 -3.19 -8.67 19.22
CA GLY A 70 -1.93 -8.99 19.89
C GLY A 70 -1.74 -10.49 20.15
N ALA A 71 -2.83 -11.22 20.41
CA ALA A 71 -2.77 -12.63 20.78
C ALA A 71 -2.70 -13.62 19.59
N ALA A 72 -3.03 -13.19 18.37
CA ALA A 72 -3.30 -14.12 17.25
C ALA A 72 -2.42 -13.94 16.00
N VAL A 73 -1.63 -12.87 15.87
CA VAL A 73 -1.03 -12.48 14.58
C VAL A 73 0.42 -12.94 14.39
N ALA A 74 1.16 -13.25 15.46
CA ALA A 74 2.58 -13.67 15.36
C ALA A 74 2.79 -14.97 14.57
N SER A 75 1.85 -15.94 14.64
CA SER A 75 2.04 -17.27 14.03
C SER A 75 1.62 -17.40 12.57
N ARG A 76 0.76 -16.51 12.03
CA ARG A 76 0.13 -16.73 10.71
C ARG A 76 0.79 -16.01 9.53
N ASN A 77 1.48 -14.88 9.75
CA ASN A 77 1.82 -13.98 8.64
C ASN A 77 3.33 -13.79 8.35
N ARG A 78 4.24 -14.49 9.05
CA ARG A 78 5.71 -14.29 8.94
C ARG A 78 6.13 -12.82 9.13
N HIS A 79 5.47 -12.11 10.05
CA HIS A 79 5.87 -10.75 10.43
C HIS A 79 6.72 -10.79 11.69
N PRO A 80 7.65 -9.83 11.89
CA PRO A 80 8.29 -9.65 13.19
C PRO A 80 7.23 -9.49 14.29
N GLU A 81 7.52 -9.98 15.49
CA GLU A 81 6.69 -9.66 16.66
C GLU A 81 6.61 -8.13 16.81
N LEU A 82 5.41 -7.62 17.01
CA LEU A 82 5.18 -6.20 17.22
C LEU A 82 5.01 -5.94 18.71
N GLU A 83 5.61 -4.86 19.20
CA GLU A 83 5.46 -4.40 20.59
C GLU A 83 4.01 -4.04 20.95
N ARG A 84 3.19 -3.70 19.93
CA ARG A 84 1.79 -3.30 20.08
C ARG A 84 0.94 -3.84 18.93
N PRO A 85 -0.38 -4.04 19.13
CA PRO A 85 -1.32 -4.39 18.06
C PRO A 85 -1.18 -3.53 16.79
N TYR A 86 -1.46 -4.10 15.62
CA TYR A 86 -1.29 -3.42 14.33
C TYR A 86 -2.05 -2.09 14.24
N HIS A 87 -3.25 -2.03 14.80
CA HIS A 87 -4.11 -0.85 14.71
C HIS A 87 -4.16 -0.02 16.00
N ALA A 88 -3.18 -0.14 16.90
CA ALA A 88 -3.18 0.61 18.16
C ALA A 88 -3.28 2.14 17.97
N GLU A 89 -2.67 2.66 16.90
CA GLU A 89 -2.68 4.08 16.53
C GLU A 89 -4.07 4.59 16.12
N PHE A 90 -5.02 3.70 15.86
CA PHE A 90 -6.41 4.09 15.59
C PHE A 90 -7.25 4.19 16.86
N GLU A 91 -6.82 3.62 17.99
CA GLU A 91 -7.61 3.51 19.22
C GLU A 91 -8.19 4.86 19.70
N PRO A 92 -7.41 5.97 19.75
CA PRO A 92 -7.93 7.26 20.20
C PRO A 92 -8.97 7.88 19.26
N LEU A 93 -9.05 7.39 18.02
CA LEU A 93 -9.93 7.90 16.98
C LEU A 93 -11.26 7.15 16.91
N ILE A 94 -11.40 6.01 17.59
CA ILE A 94 -12.59 5.17 17.46
C ILE A 94 -13.83 5.88 18.03
N ASP A 95 -14.91 5.88 17.24
CA ASP A 95 -16.24 6.27 17.67
C ASP A 95 -17.21 5.06 17.68
N LYS A 96 -18.50 5.32 17.93
CA LYS A 96 -19.55 4.28 17.98
C LYS A 96 -19.72 3.49 16.66
N ARG A 97 -19.19 3.98 15.54
CA ARG A 97 -19.30 3.45 14.18
C ARG A 97 -17.94 3.05 13.58
N GLY A 98 -16.88 2.97 14.39
CA GLY A 98 -15.52 2.66 13.93
C GLY A 98 -14.68 3.91 13.76
N ILE A 99 -13.86 3.98 12.70
CA ILE A 99 -13.05 5.17 12.45
C ILE A 99 -13.88 6.27 11.77
N PRO A 100 -13.95 7.50 12.33
CA PRO A 100 -14.65 8.63 11.74
C PRO A 100 -14.20 8.91 10.31
N ALA A 101 -15.13 9.38 9.48
CA ALA A 101 -14.95 9.70 8.05
C ALA A 101 -14.48 8.54 7.15
N TYR A 102 -14.07 7.39 7.69
CA TYR A 102 -13.71 6.21 6.92
C TYR A 102 -14.93 5.68 6.15
N ARG A 103 -14.72 5.34 4.89
CA ARG A 103 -15.71 4.68 4.04
C ARG A 103 -15.14 3.36 3.52
N ARG A 104 -15.98 2.32 3.52
CA ARG A 104 -15.60 0.96 3.09
C ARG A 104 -15.19 0.89 1.62
N ASP A 105 -15.68 1.82 0.80
CA ASP A 105 -15.35 1.91 -0.62
C ASP A 105 -13.88 2.29 -0.84
N PHE A 106 -13.22 2.99 0.09
CA PHE A 106 -11.79 3.32 -0.02
C PHE A 106 -10.91 2.07 -0.19
N ALA A 107 -11.34 0.93 0.33
CA ALA A 107 -10.58 -0.31 0.25
C ALA A 107 -10.53 -0.93 -1.15
N THR A 108 -11.57 -0.71 -1.98
CA THR A 108 -11.78 -1.48 -3.22
C THR A 108 -12.31 -0.69 -4.42
N ARG A 109 -12.90 0.50 -4.25
CA ARG A 109 -13.42 1.36 -5.33
C ARG A 109 -12.50 2.53 -5.61
N HIS A 110 -12.60 3.11 -6.81
CA HIS A 110 -11.74 4.23 -7.22
C HIS A 110 -10.26 3.88 -7.00
N PHE A 111 -9.86 2.66 -7.36
CA PHE A 111 -8.52 2.16 -7.11
C PHE A 111 -7.49 2.73 -8.09
N LEU A 112 -7.96 3.19 -9.27
CA LEU A 112 -7.22 3.89 -10.31
C LEU A 112 -7.67 5.34 -10.40
N LEU A 113 -7.21 6.17 -9.47
CA LEU A 113 -7.47 7.61 -9.51
C LEU A 113 -6.49 8.30 -10.45
N SER A 114 -7.00 9.10 -11.37
CA SER A 114 -6.18 10.08 -12.09
C SER A 114 -5.66 11.14 -11.12
N ALA A 115 -4.52 11.76 -11.42
CA ALA A 115 -3.85 12.66 -10.48
C ALA A 115 -4.77 13.82 -10.04
N ASP A 116 -5.53 14.36 -10.99
CA ASP A 116 -6.45 15.49 -10.88
C ASP A 116 -7.90 15.09 -10.50
N GLU A 117 -8.18 13.81 -10.34
CA GLU A 117 -9.53 13.34 -10.02
C GLU A 117 -9.95 13.77 -8.60
N LEU A 118 -11.14 14.35 -8.47
CA LEU A 118 -11.65 14.76 -7.16
C LEU A 118 -12.13 13.54 -6.36
N HIS A 119 -11.48 13.30 -5.21
CA HIS A 119 -11.97 12.33 -4.22
C HIS A 119 -12.01 12.95 -2.82
N PRO A 120 -12.87 13.98 -2.59
CA PRO A 120 -12.84 14.79 -1.37
C PRO A 120 -13.04 13.98 -0.07
N ALA A 121 -13.83 12.90 -0.12
CA ALA A 121 -14.05 12.04 1.04
C ALA A 121 -12.78 11.30 1.49
N LEU A 122 -12.00 10.76 0.54
CA LEU A 122 -10.74 10.09 0.83
C LEU A 122 -9.72 11.11 1.33
N LYS A 123 -9.67 12.29 0.68
CA LYS A 123 -8.78 13.36 1.08
C LYS A 123 -9.04 13.81 2.53
N ALA A 124 -10.29 14.12 2.86
CA ALA A 124 -10.69 14.55 4.20
C ALA A 124 -10.38 13.49 5.27
N TYR A 125 -10.59 12.21 4.96
CA TYR A 125 -10.25 11.11 5.85
C TYR A 125 -8.74 11.03 6.13
N LEU A 126 -7.89 11.09 5.11
CA LEU A 126 -6.44 11.06 5.29
C LEU A 126 -5.91 12.33 5.97
N ASP A 127 -6.47 13.51 5.64
CA ASP A 127 -6.17 14.77 6.31
C ASP A 127 -6.47 14.69 7.81
N GLN A 128 -7.55 14.01 8.21
CA GLN A 128 -7.89 13.82 9.63
C GLN A 128 -6.83 12.99 10.36
N LEU A 129 -6.36 11.88 9.77
CA LEU A 129 -5.29 11.06 10.35
C LEU A 129 -3.98 11.84 10.49
N ILE A 130 -3.62 12.60 9.44
CA ILE A 130 -2.44 13.45 9.43
C ILE A 130 -2.55 14.56 10.48
N HIS A 131 -3.71 15.22 10.58
CA HIS A 131 -3.95 16.29 11.53
C HIS A 131 -3.82 15.78 12.96
N PHE A 132 -4.42 14.64 13.28
CA PHE A 132 -4.32 14.03 14.60
C PHE A 132 -2.86 13.70 14.97
N SER A 133 -2.11 13.09 14.06
CA SER A 133 -0.68 12.79 14.29
C SER A 133 0.14 14.05 14.58
N ASN A 134 -0.15 15.14 13.88
CA ASN A 134 0.50 16.43 14.12
C ASN A 134 0.12 17.05 15.47
N GLN A 135 -1.14 16.87 15.93
CA GLN A 135 -1.55 17.26 17.29
C GLN A 135 -0.81 16.49 18.37
N MET A 136 -0.41 15.25 18.07
CA MET A 136 0.47 14.45 18.94
C MET A 136 1.96 14.82 18.81
N MET A 137 2.30 15.87 18.05
CA MET A 137 3.68 16.31 17.78
C MET A 137 4.56 15.20 17.16
N CYS A 138 3.94 14.31 16.38
CA CYS A 138 4.58 13.19 15.71
C CYS A 138 4.51 13.34 14.19
N THR A 139 5.50 12.81 13.48
CA THR A 139 5.45 12.70 12.01
C THR A 139 4.44 11.62 11.63
N PRO A 140 3.40 11.94 10.85
CA PRO A 140 2.44 10.93 10.40
C PRO A 140 3.11 9.97 9.41
N VAL A 141 3.00 8.67 9.64
CA VAL A 141 3.47 7.62 8.72
C VAL A 141 2.31 6.69 8.40
N LEU A 142 1.90 6.61 7.13
CA LEU A 142 0.76 5.81 6.71
C LEU A 142 1.24 4.65 5.82
N GLY A 143 1.06 3.42 6.31
CA GLY A 143 1.45 2.18 5.64
C GLY A 143 0.34 1.63 4.76
N PHE A 144 0.42 1.81 3.45
CA PHE A 144 -0.62 1.42 2.50
C PHE A 144 -0.28 0.19 1.68
N ASN A 145 -1.24 -0.74 1.61
CA ASN A 145 -1.27 -1.83 0.63
C ASN A 145 -2.30 -1.63 -0.50
N ARG A 146 -3.07 -0.54 -0.44
CA ARG A 146 -4.24 -0.26 -1.28
C ARG A 146 -4.14 1.07 -2.04
N THR A 147 -2.97 1.68 -2.10
CA THR A 147 -2.76 2.95 -2.80
C THR A 147 -1.76 2.85 -3.93
N VAL A 148 -1.29 1.64 -4.23
CA VAL A 148 -0.28 1.39 -5.27
C VAL A 148 -0.69 1.89 -6.67
N LEU A 149 -2.00 2.03 -6.95
CA LEU A 149 -2.55 2.61 -8.18
C LEU A 149 -3.23 3.98 -7.96
N ARG A 150 -3.02 4.58 -6.79
CA ARG A 150 -3.46 5.94 -6.41
C ARG A 150 -2.28 6.86 -6.11
N GLN A 151 -1.05 6.45 -6.43
CA GLN A 151 0.15 7.16 -6.00
C GLN A 151 0.21 8.56 -6.62
N ASN A 152 -0.09 8.68 -7.91
CA ASN A 152 -0.12 9.99 -8.58
C ASN A 152 -1.14 10.94 -7.94
N TRP A 153 -2.32 10.43 -7.58
CA TRP A 153 -3.34 11.20 -6.88
C TRP A 153 -2.84 11.64 -5.50
N LEU A 154 -2.23 10.74 -4.73
CA LEU A 154 -1.68 11.07 -3.42
C LEU A 154 -0.56 12.11 -3.52
N SER A 155 0.37 11.96 -4.47
CA SER A 155 1.47 12.89 -4.68
C SER A 155 0.99 14.29 -5.08
N LEU A 156 -0.12 14.42 -5.81
CA LEU A 156 -0.70 15.74 -6.14
C LEU A 156 -1.49 16.35 -4.98
N ASN A 157 -2.21 15.53 -4.21
CA ASN A 157 -3.16 16.00 -3.20
C ASN A 157 -2.56 16.18 -1.81
N PHE A 158 -1.35 15.65 -1.57
CA PHE A 158 -0.66 15.74 -0.30
C PHE A 158 0.81 16.10 -0.50
N SER A 159 1.29 17.09 0.27
CA SER A 159 2.72 17.34 0.42
C SER A 159 3.34 16.27 1.33
N ALA A 160 3.40 15.03 0.84
CA ALA A 160 3.95 13.86 1.53
C ALA A 160 5.29 13.43 0.92
N THR A 161 6.10 12.70 1.67
CA THR A 161 7.19 11.89 1.11
C THR A 161 6.62 10.50 0.78
N ASN A 162 6.63 10.13 -0.50
CA ASN A 162 6.09 8.89 -1.02
C ASN A 162 7.20 7.85 -1.21
N ILE A 163 7.16 6.77 -0.44
CA ILE A 163 8.14 5.67 -0.52
C ILE A 163 7.42 4.43 -1.04
N PHE A 164 7.87 3.89 -2.17
CA PHE A 164 7.34 2.66 -2.74
C PHE A 164 8.25 1.47 -2.41
N ILE A 165 7.68 0.43 -1.82
CA ILE A 165 8.33 -0.84 -1.50
C ILE A 165 8.01 -1.83 -2.63
N ASP A 166 9.01 -2.16 -3.42
CA ASP A 166 8.90 -3.06 -4.56
C ASP A 166 9.48 -4.45 -4.23
N ARG A 167 8.86 -5.48 -4.80
CA ARG A 167 9.34 -6.86 -4.73
C ARG A 167 8.96 -7.57 -6.04
N ASP A 168 9.81 -8.49 -6.47
CA ASP A 168 9.62 -9.25 -7.71
C ASP A 168 8.21 -9.87 -7.77
N PRO A 169 7.47 -9.68 -8.87
CA PRO A 169 6.10 -10.19 -8.99
C PRO A 169 6.03 -11.72 -8.90
N ARG A 170 7.10 -12.45 -9.29
CA ARG A 170 7.17 -13.91 -9.14
C ARG A 170 7.18 -14.31 -7.67
N ASP A 171 7.95 -13.59 -6.86
CA ASP A 171 8.04 -13.81 -5.42
C ASP A 171 6.74 -13.47 -4.68
N ILE A 172 6.06 -12.40 -5.12
CA ILE A 172 4.74 -12.01 -4.61
C ILE A 172 3.71 -13.10 -4.92
N TRP A 173 3.65 -13.55 -6.18
CA TRP A 173 2.71 -14.59 -6.61
C TRP A 173 2.96 -15.92 -5.91
N ALA A 174 4.22 -16.36 -5.80
CA ALA A 174 4.57 -17.56 -5.06
C ALA A 174 4.16 -17.45 -3.58
N SER A 175 4.32 -16.27 -2.95
CA SER A 175 3.79 -16.05 -1.60
C SER A 175 2.26 -16.12 -1.52
N TYR A 176 1.52 -15.71 -2.56
CA TYR A 176 0.06 -15.82 -2.58
C TYR A 176 -0.36 -17.29 -2.72
N ASN A 177 0.34 -18.05 -3.57
CA ASN A 177 0.08 -19.48 -3.75
C ASN A 177 0.44 -20.32 -2.53
N GLU A 178 1.48 -19.96 -1.79
CA GLU A 178 1.79 -20.60 -0.50
C GLU A 178 0.66 -20.41 0.51
N CYS A 179 -0.02 -19.25 0.50
CA CYS A 179 -1.22 -19.05 1.31
C CYS A 179 -2.40 -19.86 0.77
N ALA A 180 -2.61 -19.86 -0.55
CA ALA A 180 -3.69 -20.58 -1.21
C ALA A 180 -3.60 -22.11 -0.98
N SER A 181 -2.40 -22.67 -0.94
CA SER A 181 -2.19 -24.11 -0.63
C SER A 181 -2.57 -24.48 0.80
N ARG A 182 -2.76 -23.49 1.69
CA ARG A 182 -3.27 -23.62 3.06
C ARG A 182 -4.73 -23.16 3.17
N ASP A 183 -5.46 -23.15 2.06
CA ASP A 183 -6.84 -22.67 1.93
C ASP A 183 -7.04 -21.18 2.24
N ASP A 184 -5.96 -20.38 2.23
CA ASP A 184 -6.02 -18.93 2.38
C ASP A 184 -5.84 -18.19 1.05
N TYR A 185 -6.97 -17.97 0.36
CA TYR A 185 -7.04 -17.26 -0.93
C TYR A 185 -7.18 -15.74 -0.78
N THR A 186 -6.91 -15.20 0.40
CA THR A 186 -7.24 -13.82 0.75
C THR A 186 -6.65 -12.79 -0.23
N PHE A 187 -5.40 -12.97 -0.69
CA PHE A 187 -4.76 -12.01 -1.59
C PHE A 187 -5.32 -12.04 -3.01
N LEU A 188 -5.47 -13.24 -3.59
CA LEU A 188 -6.01 -13.41 -4.94
C LEU A 188 -7.47 -12.96 -5.03
N THR A 189 -8.31 -13.33 -4.05
CA THR A 189 -9.71 -12.89 -4.01
C THR A 189 -9.86 -11.38 -3.85
N ARG A 190 -8.95 -10.72 -3.12
CA ARG A 190 -8.93 -9.25 -3.01
C ARG A 190 -8.56 -8.59 -4.33
N TRP A 191 -7.56 -9.10 -5.04
CA TRP A 191 -7.22 -8.55 -6.35
C TRP A 191 -8.35 -8.72 -7.36
N LEU A 192 -8.99 -9.90 -7.42
CA LEU A 192 -10.17 -10.10 -8.27
C LEU A 192 -11.30 -9.12 -7.94
N LEU A 193 -11.59 -8.89 -6.65
CA LEU A 193 -12.57 -7.90 -6.23
C LEU A 193 -12.19 -6.49 -6.69
N ILE A 194 -10.92 -6.10 -6.55
CA ILE A 194 -10.43 -4.77 -6.96
C ILE A 194 -10.54 -4.61 -8.48
N VAL A 195 -10.11 -5.62 -9.25
CA VAL A 195 -10.19 -5.61 -10.72
C VAL A 195 -11.64 -5.48 -11.17
N ASP A 196 -12.53 -6.34 -10.68
CA ASP A 196 -13.95 -6.35 -11.06
C ASP A 196 -14.66 -5.04 -10.66
N THR A 197 -14.34 -4.51 -9.48
CA THR A 197 -14.95 -3.26 -8.97
C THR A 197 -14.52 -2.02 -9.75
N ASN A 198 -13.38 -2.08 -10.45
CA ASN A 198 -12.80 -0.95 -11.19
C ASN A 198 -12.63 -1.29 -12.69
N ARG A 199 -13.39 -2.26 -13.20
CA ARG A 199 -13.26 -2.81 -14.56
C ARG A 199 -13.47 -1.81 -15.70
N GLU A 200 -14.00 -0.63 -15.41
CA GLU A 200 -14.23 0.45 -16.39
C GLU A 200 -12.97 1.28 -16.67
N ARG A 201 -11.83 0.93 -16.06
CA ARG A 201 -10.56 1.64 -16.22
C ARG A 201 -9.44 0.70 -16.58
N GLU A 202 -8.59 1.12 -17.51
CA GLU A 202 -7.40 0.35 -17.86
C GLU A 202 -6.34 0.41 -16.74
N PRO A 203 -5.61 -0.68 -16.48
CA PRO A 203 -5.58 -1.95 -17.23
C PRO A 203 -6.61 -2.99 -16.79
N PHE A 204 -7.56 -2.63 -15.92
CA PHE A 204 -8.51 -3.59 -15.35
C PHE A 204 -9.63 -3.98 -16.30
N THR A 205 -9.94 -3.17 -17.31
CA THR A 205 -10.84 -3.57 -18.40
C THR A 205 -10.25 -4.77 -19.15
N TRP A 206 -9.04 -4.61 -19.69
CA TRP A 206 -8.32 -5.68 -20.37
C TRP A 206 -8.14 -6.91 -19.47
N LEU A 207 -7.69 -6.71 -18.22
CA LEU A 207 -7.44 -7.81 -17.29
C LEU A 207 -8.70 -8.59 -16.91
N ALA A 208 -9.82 -7.90 -16.65
CA ALA A 208 -11.08 -8.55 -16.34
C ALA A 208 -11.59 -9.40 -17.50
N ASP A 209 -11.48 -8.89 -18.72
CA ASP A 209 -11.89 -9.62 -19.92
C ASP A 209 -10.97 -10.83 -20.18
N ARG A 210 -9.65 -10.68 -19.99
CA ARG A 210 -8.68 -11.78 -20.12
C ARG A 210 -8.86 -12.90 -19.10
N LEU A 211 -9.31 -12.57 -17.89
CA LEU A 211 -9.62 -13.53 -16.83
C LEU A 211 -11.06 -14.07 -16.92
N GLY A 212 -11.85 -13.67 -17.92
CA GLY A 212 -13.22 -14.13 -18.10
C GLY A 212 -14.19 -13.67 -17.00
N LEU A 213 -13.94 -12.52 -16.36
CA LEU A 213 -14.81 -12.03 -15.27
C LEU A 213 -16.16 -11.55 -15.81
N SER A 214 -17.21 -12.28 -15.42
CA SER A 214 -18.59 -12.00 -15.86
C SER A 214 -19.03 -10.57 -15.58
N LYS A 215 -19.57 -9.90 -16.60
CA LYS A 215 -20.23 -8.59 -16.48
C LYS A 215 -21.49 -8.77 -15.66
N GLY A 216 -21.50 -8.25 -14.43
CA GLY A 216 -22.62 -8.42 -13.51
C GLY A 216 -22.50 -7.56 -12.26
N ARG A 217 -23.49 -7.67 -11.37
CA ARG A 217 -23.50 -6.91 -10.11
C ARG A 217 -22.24 -7.23 -9.30
N ILE A 218 -21.48 -6.20 -8.92
CA ILE A 218 -20.37 -6.34 -7.97
C ILE A 218 -20.94 -6.90 -6.65
N PRO A 219 -20.44 -8.04 -6.15
CA PRO A 219 -20.96 -8.65 -4.94
C PRO A 219 -20.74 -7.73 -3.73
N LYS A 220 -21.60 -7.84 -2.71
CA LYS A 220 -21.27 -7.24 -1.40
C LYS A 220 -20.00 -7.89 -0.86
N LEU A 221 -19.23 -7.19 -0.02
CA LEU A 221 -17.98 -7.76 0.55
C LEU A 221 -18.21 -9.10 1.30
N SER A 222 -19.41 -9.32 1.85
CA SER A 222 -19.79 -10.60 2.49
C SER A 222 -20.00 -11.73 1.47
N GLU A 223 -20.42 -11.41 0.25
CA GLU A 223 -20.69 -12.35 -0.85
C GLU A 223 -19.44 -12.55 -1.74
N SER A 224 -18.51 -11.60 -1.71
CA SER A 224 -17.35 -11.58 -2.61
C SER A 224 -16.40 -12.76 -2.40
N LYS A 225 -16.26 -13.25 -1.16
CA LYS A 225 -15.35 -14.37 -0.86
C LYS A 225 -15.73 -15.64 -1.61
N ALA A 226 -16.99 -16.08 -1.50
CA ALA A 226 -17.46 -17.31 -2.15
C ALA A 226 -17.45 -17.17 -3.68
N ARG A 227 -17.90 -16.01 -4.20
CA ARG A 227 -17.89 -15.75 -5.64
C ARG A 227 -16.49 -15.78 -6.24
N TYR A 228 -15.54 -15.04 -5.68
CA TYR A 228 -14.19 -15.00 -6.24
C TYR A 228 -13.41 -16.28 -5.93
N ARG A 229 -13.79 -17.06 -4.92
CA ARG A 229 -13.28 -18.43 -4.77
C ARG A 229 -13.70 -19.30 -5.95
N ALA A 230 -14.98 -19.31 -6.32
CA ALA A 230 -15.45 -20.07 -7.48
C ALA A 230 -14.81 -19.63 -8.80
N VAL A 231 -14.46 -18.34 -8.93
CA VAL A 231 -13.66 -17.86 -10.07
C VAL A 231 -12.25 -18.44 -10.02
N LEU A 232 -11.58 -18.39 -8.86
CA LEU A 232 -10.22 -18.93 -8.71
C LEU A 232 -10.14 -20.43 -8.98
N ASP A 233 -11.17 -21.20 -8.65
CA ASP A 233 -11.24 -22.63 -8.94
C ASP A 233 -11.24 -22.93 -10.46
N GLN A 234 -11.51 -21.93 -11.31
CA GLN A 234 -11.45 -22.02 -12.77
C GLN A 234 -10.15 -21.46 -13.37
N LEU A 235 -9.33 -20.76 -12.58
CA LEU A 235 -8.11 -20.11 -13.05
C LEU A 235 -6.89 -21.00 -12.87
N GLY A 236 -6.03 -21.05 -13.89
CA GLY A 236 -4.75 -21.75 -13.80
C GLY A 236 -3.65 -20.94 -13.12
N PRO A 237 -2.47 -21.54 -12.86
CA PRO A 237 -1.29 -20.83 -12.39
C PRO A 237 -0.89 -19.65 -13.29
N GLY A 238 -1.02 -19.80 -14.62
CA GLY A 238 -0.77 -18.72 -15.58
C GLY A 238 -1.71 -17.53 -15.40
N ASP A 239 -3.00 -17.76 -15.19
CA ASP A 239 -3.99 -16.69 -15.03
C ASP A 239 -3.83 -15.94 -13.70
N THR A 240 -3.57 -16.68 -12.61
CA THR A 240 -3.31 -16.03 -11.30
C THR A 240 -2.00 -15.26 -11.32
N TYR A 241 -0.99 -15.70 -12.07
CA TYR A 241 0.23 -14.92 -12.25
C TYR A 241 0.00 -13.70 -13.14
N LEU A 242 -0.79 -13.83 -14.21
CA LEU A 242 -1.19 -12.72 -15.07
C LEU A 242 -1.89 -11.62 -14.26
N LEU A 243 -2.78 -11.98 -13.33
CA LEU A 243 -3.39 -11.06 -12.37
C LEU A 243 -2.36 -10.30 -11.53
N VAL A 244 -1.44 -11.03 -10.89
CA VAL A 244 -0.43 -10.43 -10.00
C VAL A 244 0.54 -9.54 -10.79
N PHE A 245 1.03 -10.04 -11.92
CA PHE A 245 2.01 -9.34 -12.76
C PHE A 245 1.43 -8.05 -13.34
N THR A 246 0.18 -8.07 -13.83
CA THR A 246 -0.49 -6.87 -14.37
C THR A 246 -0.64 -5.78 -13.30
N VAL A 247 -1.11 -6.15 -12.11
CA VAL A 247 -1.26 -5.21 -10.99
C VAL A 247 0.10 -4.67 -10.55
N TRP A 248 1.12 -5.53 -10.46
CA TRP A 248 2.48 -5.12 -10.13
C TRP A 248 3.05 -4.15 -11.16
N LEU A 249 2.93 -4.46 -12.45
CA LEU A 249 3.44 -3.64 -13.53
C LEU A 249 2.80 -2.25 -13.51
N ALA A 250 1.47 -2.18 -13.42
CA ALA A 250 0.74 -0.92 -13.33
C ALA A 250 1.14 -0.09 -12.09
N SER A 251 1.38 -0.76 -10.96
CA SER A 251 1.80 -0.15 -9.70
C SER A 251 3.21 0.42 -9.78
N LEU A 252 4.14 -0.35 -10.35
CA LEU A 252 5.54 0.06 -10.51
C LEU A 252 5.67 1.22 -11.51
N LEU A 253 4.91 1.21 -12.60
CA LEU A 253 4.89 2.32 -13.57
C LEU A 253 4.43 3.64 -12.93
N GLN A 254 3.43 3.61 -12.03
CA GLN A 254 3.06 4.78 -11.23
C GLN A 254 4.18 5.19 -10.26
N ALA A 255 4.73 4.22 -9.52
CA ALA A 255 5.80 4.50 -8.56
C ALA A 255 7.02 5.17 -9.22
N LEU A 256 7.44 4.67 -10.38
CA LEU A 256 8.53 5.25 -11.18
C LEU A 256 8.22 6.69 -11.64
N SER A 257 6.95 7.08 -11.68
CA SER A 257 6.49 8.41 -12.10
C SER A 257 6.25 9.37 -10.93
N SER A 258 6.01 8.87 -9.72
CA SER A 258 5.54 9.71 -8.60
C SER A 258 6.31 9.52 -7.29
N ALA A 259 6.88 8.35 -7.01
CA ALA A 259 7.53 8.06 -5.73
C ALA A 259 8.84 8.84 -5.56
N ASP A 260 9.04 9.39 -4.36
CA ASP A 260 10.27 10.10 -3.99
C ASP A 260 11.42 9.10 -3.73
N LEU A 261 11.08 7.89 -3.29
CA LEU A 261 12.01 6.78 -3.09
C LEU A 261 11.36 5.45 -3.47
N ILE A 262 12.12 4.60 -4.17
CA ILE A 262 11.74 3.21 -4.44
C ILE A 262 12.75 2.30 -3.75
N LEU A 263 12.25 1.46 -2.84
CA LEU A 263 13.00 0.43 -2.15
C LEU A 263 12.69 -0.92 -2.79
N ASP A 264 13.57 -1.37 -3.66
CA ASP A 264 13.58 -2.72 -4.20
C ASP A 264 14.08 -3.74 -3.15
N VAL A 265 13.17 -4.57 -2.63
CA VAL A 265 13.48 -5.61 -1.64
C VAL A 265 14.42 -6.68 -2.19
N ASN A 266 14.40 -6.96 -3.49
CA ASN A 266 15.27 -7.97 -4.10
C ASN A 266 16.75 -7.56 -4.10
N ARG A 267 17.08 -6.30 -3.77
CA ARG A 267 18.46 -5.81 -3.62
C ARG A 267 18.97 -5.81 -2.18
N ALA A 268 18.12 -6.17 -1.22
CA ALA A 268 18.38 -6.01 0.21
C ALA A 268 19.48 -6.91 0.80
N ASP A 269 19.99 -7.90 0.07
CA ASP A 269 21.06 -8.78 0.56
C ASP A 269 22.40 -8.07 0.68
N THR A 270 22.63 -7.03 -0.11
CA THR A 270 23.89 -6.27 -0.04
C THR A 270 23.83 -5.24 1.11
N TYR A 271 24.87 -5.24 1.94
CA TYR A 271 25.00 -4.25 3.03
C TYR A 271 24.96 -2.81 2.51
N ALA A 272 25.69 -2.55 1.42
CA ALA A 272 25.73 -1.24 0.77
C ALA A 272 24.34 -0.73 0.37
N TYR A 273 23.46 -1.59 -0.14
CA TYR A 273 22.10 -1.20 -0.50
C TYR A 273 21.24 -0.87 0.73
N ARG A 274 21.39 -1.62 1.83
CA ARG A 274 20.68 -1.33 3.08
C ARG A 274 21.12 0.01 3.67
N VAL A 275 22.42 0.30 3.68
CA VAL A 275 22.97 1.59 4.11
C VAL A 275 22.45 2.72 3.25
N TRP A 276 22.54 2.61 1.92
CA TRP A 276 21.97 3.58 1.00
C TRP A 276 20.48 3.82 1.28
N GLY A 277 19.69 2.77 1.47
CA GLY A 277 18.26 2.88 1.78
C GLY A 277 17.98 3.64 3.08
N MET A 278 18.77 3.40 4.13
CA MET A 278 18.68 4.14 5.40
C MET A 278 19.00 5.63 5.20
N GLU A 279 20.09 5.94 4.50
CA GLU A 279 20.50 7.32 4.20
C GLU A 279 19.45 8.08 3.39
N GLN A 280 18.84 7.43 2.38
CA GLN A 280 17.79 8.06 1.59
C GLN A 280 16.52 8.31 2.42
N ILE A 281 16.10 7.36 3.27
CA ILE A 281 14.95 7.55 4.15
C ILE A 281 15.21 8.72 5.10
N GLU A 282 16.36 8.75 5.75
CA GLU A 282 16.70 9.81 6.70
C GLU A 282 16.79 11.18 6.01
N SER A 283 17.42 11.25 4.84
CA SER A 283 17.49 12.49 4.05
C SER A 283 16.12 13.03 3.65
N LEU A 284 15.19 12.16 3.27
CA LEU A 284 13.86 12.57 2.78
C LEU A 284 12.83 12.83 3.88
N THR A 285 13.04 12.27 5.08
CA THR A 285 12.03 12.23 6.15
C THR A 285 12.50 12.77 7.49
N GLY A 286 13.82 12.88 7.70
CA GLY A 286 14.43 13.15 9.00
C GLY A 286 14.24 12.01 10.01
N ILE A 287 13.85 10.81 9.57
CA ILE A 287 13.60 9.64 10.42
C ILE A 287 14.65 8.58 10.13
N ALA A 288 15.37 8.15 11.17
CA ALA A 288 16.24 6.99 11.09
C ALA A 288 15.40 5.70 11.16
N ALA A 289 15.33 4.96 10.05
CA ALA A 289 14.65 3.66 9.98
C ALA A 289 15.68 2.55 9.74
N ASP A 290 15.93 1.70 10.75
CA ASP A 290 16.96 0.65 10.66
C ASP A 290 16.59 -0.46 9.67
N LEU A 291 17.34 -0.55 8.57
CA LEU A 291 17.14 -1.58 7.54
C LEU A 291 18.12 -2.75 7.66
N ASN A 292 19.01 -2.82 8.65
CA ASN A 292 20.08 -3.83 8.69
C ASN A 292 19.59 -5.29 8.68
N SER A 293 18.39 -5.53 9.20
CA SER A 293 17.74 -6.85 9.20
C SER A 293 16.89 -7.13 7.95
N MET A 294 16.81 -6.18 7.01
CA MET A 294 16.13 -6.39 5.73
C MET A 294 16.87 -7.47 4.92
N ARG A 295 16.13 -8.34 4.26
CA ARG A 295 16.66 -9.44 3.44
C ARG A 295 15.92 -9.48 2.12
N ALA A 296 16.60 -9.91 1.05
CA ALA A 296 15.87 -10.28 -0.15
C ALA A 296 14.98 -11.47 0.20
N ILE A 297 13.72 -11.39 -0.20
CA ILE A 297 12.77 -12.46 0.05
C ILE A 297 12.50 -13.13 -1.29
N SER A 298 13.22 -14.22 -1.56
CA SER A 298 12.91 -15.12 -2.65
C SER A 298 11.93 -16.17 -2.15
N ALA A 299 10.79 -16.33 -2.84
CA ALA A 299 9.88 -17.43 -2.54
C ALA A 299 10.31 -18.66 -3.34
N ALA A 300 10.50 -19.80 -2.67
CA ALA A 300 10.70 -21.06 -3.37
C ALA A 300 9.48 -21.31 -4.27
N CYS A 301 9.73 -21.50 -5.55
CA CYS A 301 8.69 -21.71 -6.55
C CYS A 301 9.17 -22.76 -7.55
N ASP A 302 8.50 -23.90 -7.59
CA ASP A 302 8.82 -25.01 -8.48
C ASP A 302 8.30 -24.79 -9.92
N THR A 303 7.77 -23.59 -10.21
CA THR A 303 7.26 -23.25 -11.55
C THR A 303 8.42 -23.00 -12.51
N ASP A 304 8.36 -23.61 -13.69
CA ASP A 304 9.32 -23.39 -14.77
C ASP A 304 9.45 -21.88 -15.06
N PRO A 305 10.68 -21.29 -14.99
CA PRO A 305 10.94 -19.91 -15.39
C PRO A 305 10.36 -19.51 -16.75
N ARG A 306 10.24 -20.45 -17.70
CA ARG A 306 9.65 -20.20 -19.02
C ARG A 306 8.15 -19.92 -18.94
N ALA A 307 7.44 -20.55 -18.01
CA ALA A 307 6.00 -20.30 -17.82
C ALA A 307 5.75 -18.85 -17.38
N PHE A 308 6.60 -18.31 -16.50
CA PHE A 308 6.54 -16.89 -16.13
C PHE A 308 6.82 -15.97 -17.31
N GLN A 309 7.84 -16.29 -18.11
CA GLN A 309 8.19 -15.50 -19.28
C GLN A 309 7.04 -15.41 -20.28
N ILE A 310 6.33 -16.51 -20.57
CA ILE A 310 5.17 -16.50 -21.48
C ILE A 310 4.12 -15.50 -21.02
N VAL A 311 3.78 -15.50 -19.73
CA VAL A 311 2.80 -14.56 -19.16
C VAL A 311 3.32 -13.12 -19.16
N GLU A 312 4.59 -12.92 -18.80
CA GLU A 312 5.24 -11.61 -18.82
C GLU A 312 5.20 -11.01 -20.23
N GLU A 313 5.57 -11.79 -21.25
CA GLU A 313 5.51 -11.39 -22.66
C GLU A 313 4.09 -11.06 -23.11
N GLU A 314 3.11 -11.89 -22.71
CA GLU A 314 1.70 -11.63 -22.99
C GLU A 314 1.27 -10.27 -22.44
N VAL A 315 1.58 -9.99 -21.17
CA VAL A 315 1.21 -8.73 -20.53
C VAL A 315 1.96 -7.56 -21.17
N LEU A 316 3.28 -7.65 -21.36
CA LEU A 316 4.07 -6.56 -21.95
C LEU A 316 3.59 -6.20 -23.36
N THR A 317 3.18 -7.19 -24.15
CA THR A 317 2.68 -6.99 -25.52
C THR A 317 1.29 -6.35 -25.53
N ASN A 318 0.42 -6.74 -24.60
CA ASN A 318 -1.00 -6.36 -24.60
C ASN A 318 -1.36 -5.31 -23.54
N PHE A 319 -0.39 -4.83 -22.74
CA PHE A 319 -0.66 -3.84 -21.71
C PHE A 319 -1.27 -2.59 -22.36
N PRO A 320 -2.43 -2.10 -21.90
CA PRO A 320 -3.16 -1.00 -22.52
C PRO A 320 -2.51 0.36 -22.21
N LEU A 321 -1.26 0.52 -22.65
CA LEU A 321 -0.39 1.65 -22.30
C LEU A 321 -0.99 2.99 -22.72
N LYS A 322 -1.71 3.04 -23.85
CA LYS A 322 -2.41 4.26 -24.28
C LYS A 322 -3.49 4.70 -23.29
N GLY A 323 -4.28 3.76 -22.78
CA GLY A 323 -5.31 4.03 -21.77
C GLY A 323 -4.72 4.33 -20.39
N TYR A 324 -3.49 3.89 -20.14
CA TYR A 324 -2.77 4.09 -18.88
C TYR A 324 -1.75 5.23 -18.89
N ALA A 325 -1.50 5.86 -20.05
CA ALA A 325 -0.40 6.78 -20.27
C ALA A 325 -0.46 8.03 -19.37
N SER A 326 -1.66 8.51 -19.02
CA SER A 326 -1.85 9.65 -18.12
C SER A 326 -1.30 9.40 -16.70
N HIS A 327 -1.03 8.14 -16.36
CA HIS A 327 -0.44 7.77 -15.08
C HIS A 327 1.09 7.67 -15.13
N ILE A 328 1.72 7.91 -16.28
CA ILE A 328 3.15 7.67 -16.48
C ILE A 328 3.87 8.96 -16.90
N ASN A 329 4.88 9.35 -16.12
CA ASN A 329 5.91 10.30 -16.56
C ASN A 329 7.09 9.50 -17.09
N ARG A 330 7.19 9.36 -18.43
CA ARG A 330 8.20 8.51 -19.08
C ARG A 330 9.63 8.94 -18.76
N GLU A 331 9.93 10.24 -18.80
CA GLU A 331 11.26 10.76 -18.53
C GLU A 331 11.73 10.39 -17.12
N ARG A 332 10.88 10.66 -16.12
CA ARG A 332 11.17 10.30 -14.73
C ARG A 332 11.29 8.78 -14.59
N ALA A 333 10.36 8.03 -15.17
CA ALA A 333 10.36 6.58 -15.07
C ALA A 333 11.64 5.94 -15.62
N THR A 334 12.10 6.39 -16.80
CA THR A 334 13.36 5.95 -17.40
C THR A 334 14.55 6.29 -16.51
N SER A 335 14.59 7.51 -15.94
CA SER A 335 15.67 7.90 -15.02
C SER A 335 15.71 7.02 -13.76
N CYS A 336 14.55 6.56 -13.28
CA CYS A 336 14.41 5.78 -12.07
C CYS A 336 14.75 4.30 -12.25
N LEU A 337 14.88 3.76 -13.47
CA LEU A 337 15.15 2.33 -13.69
C LEU A 337 16.40 1.80 -12.96
N ARG A 338 17.41 2.66 -12.75
CA ARG A 338 18.65 2.34 -12.02
C ARG A 338 18.45 1.90 -10.57
N VAL A 339 17.30 2.23 -9.96
CA VAL A 339 16.99 1.87 -8.57
C VAL A 339 16.42 0.44 -8.46
N LEU A 340 16.02 -0.16 -9.58
CA LEU A 340 15.49 -1.52 -9.64
C LEU A 340 16.59 -2.55 -9.83
N SER A 341 16.28 -3.81 -9.51
CA SER A 341 17.09 -4.96 -9.91
C SER A 341 17.14 -5.07 -11.43
N ARG A 342 18.23 -5.61 -11.96
CA ARG A 342 18.51 -5.66 -13.39
C ARG A 342 17.35 -6.24 -14.22
N ARG A 343 16.81 -7.39 -13.81
CA ARG A 343 15.69 -8.04 -14.50
C ARG A 343 14.46 -7.12 -14.58
N LYS A 344 14.11 -6.45 -13.48
CA LYS A 344 12.96 -5.55 -13.45
C LYS A 344 13.20 -4.33 -14.33
N ALA A 345 14.39 -3.73 -14.26
CA ALA A 345 14.77 -2.61 -15.12
C ALA A 345 14.66 -2.98 -16.62
N GLU A 346 15.16 -4.15 -17.02
CA GLU A 346 15.08 -4.66 -18.40
C GLU A 346 13.63 -4.91 -18.85
N LEU A 347 12.77 -5.45 -17.99
CA LEU A 347 11.34 -5.64 -18.30
C LEU A 347 10.62 -4.30 -18.52
N ILE A 348 10.83 -3.33 -17.63
CA ILE A 348 10.14 -2.04 -17.72
C ILE A 348 10.66 -1.21 -18.90
N ALA A 349 11.97 -1.24 -19.18
CA ALA A 349 12.58 -0.52 -20.31
C ALA A 349 11.97 -0.89 -21.68
N ARG A 350 11.33 -2.06 -21.80
CA ARG A 350 10.65 -2.48 -23.03
C ARG A 350 9.31 -1.78 -23.27
N LEU A 351 8.75 -1.13 -22.24
CA LEU A 351 7.46 -0.44 -22.31
C LEU A 351 7.58 1.09 -22.42
N ILE A 352 8.60 1.70 -21.80
CA ILE A 352 8.66 3.15 -21.58
C ILE A 352 9.63 3.89 -22.50
#